data_AF-A0A957QM05-F1
#
_entry.id   AF-A0A957QM05-F1
#
_cell.length_a   1.000
_cell.length_b   1.000
_cell.length_c   1.000
_cell.angle_alpha   90.00
_cell.angle_beta   90.00
_cell.angle_gamma   90.00
#
_symmetry.space_group_name_H-M   'P 1'
#
loop_
_entity.id
_entity.type
_entity.pdbx_description
1 polymer ?
#
loop_
_entity_poly.entity_id
_entity_poly.type
_entity_poly.pdbx_seq_one_letter_code
_entity_poly.pdbx_strand_id
1 'polypeptide(L)'
;IGLLLFVGLWFWQRKWHWSLLVLGVWTVLYWVGISLTAKKFDRYALPLIFPLTAFAALGWWWLGEKLPRRRSWLFTLLIAAQLAYLLPSLPFPLSAYNPLLGGATAAERVLTVGWGEAISVAGSWLAAQPGVGEQTAVSGFPTNLAPFFPGQTLLPGSDGEEQADYIIRTVNTLQLENGRSWQPPGSVELIHTIRFGGREQGWIYRQLDPVRRETAVT
;
A
#
# COMPACT_ATOMS: atom_id res chain seq x y z
N ILE A 1 -13.55 5.04 15.38
CA ILE A 1 -14.24 5.14 16.70
C ILE A 1 -13.89 6.47 17.39
N GLY A 2 -12.62 6.76 17.73
CA GLY A 2 -12.24 8.05 18.34
C GLY A 2 -12.69 9.30 17.56
N LEU A 3 -12.63 9.29 16.22
CA LEU A 3 -13.09 10.40 15.38
C LEU A 3 -14.59 10.71 15.50
N LEU A 4 -15.43 9.68 15.65
CA LEU A 4 -16.88 9.85 15.81
C LEU A 4 -17.21 10.44 17.19
N LEU A 5 -16.39 10.14 18.20
CA LEU A 5 -16.51 10.69 19.55
C LEU A 5 -16.04 12.16 19.60
N PHE A 6 -15.08 12.54 18.76
CA PHE A 6 -14.61 13.93 18.65
C PHE A 6 -15.69 14.90 18.14
N VAL A 7 -16.54 14.48 17.20
CA VAL A 7 -17.65 15.31 16.70
C VAL A 7 -18.61 15.70 17.84
N GLY A 8 -18.83 14.81 18.82
CA GLY A 8 -19.62 15.11 20.02
C GLY A 8 -18.94 16.03 21.04
N LEU A 9 -17.60 16.09 21.02
CA LEU A 9 -16.75 16.89 21.91
C LEU A 9 -16.70 18.37 21.51
N TRP A 10 -16.80 18.64 20.20
CA TRP A 10 -16.72 19.96 19.60
C TRP A 10 -17.66 20.99 20.25
N PHE A 11 -18.81 20.54 20.78
CA PHE A 11 -19.82 21.40 21.38
C PHE A 11 -19.58 21.78 22.87
N TRP A 12 -18.53 21.27 23.56
CA TRP A 12 -18.42 21.42 25.03
C TRP A 12 -17.37 22.45 25.54
N GLN A 13 -16.15 22.56 24.99
CA GLN A 13 -15.01 23.15 25.75
C GLN A 13 -14.35 24.41 25.14
N ARG A 14 -14.74 25.64 25.56
CA ARG A 14 -14.49 26.99 24.96
C ARG A 14 -13.05 27.46 24.66
N LYS A 15 -11.97 26.75 25.05
CA LYS A 15 -10.58 27.30 24.97
C LYS A 15 -9.68 26.74 23.86
N TRP A 16 -10.04 25.64 23.21
CA TRP A 16 -9.19 24.93 22.22
C TRP A 16 -9.69 25.05 20.76
N HIS A 17 -10.59 25.99 20.49
CA HIS A 17 -11.46 25.99 19.29
C HIS A 17 -10.69 26.30 18.02
N TRP A 18 -9.89 27.35 18.02
CA TRP A 18 -9.38 27.88 16.75
C TRP A 18 -8.36 26.94 16.09
N SER A 19 -7.39 26.40 16.83
CA SER A 19 -6.41 25.45 16.28
C SER A 19 -7.06 24.15 15.81
N LEU A 20 -7.99 23.60 16.59
CA LEU A 20 -8.72 22.39 16.21
C LEU A 20 -9.68 22.64 15.03
N LEU A 21 -10.21 23.86 14.93
CA LEU A 21 -11.04 24.29 13.80
C LEU A 21 -10.23 24.43 12.53
N VAL A 22 -9.10 25.14 12.59
CA VAL A 22 -8.21 25.26 11.44
C VAL A 22 -7.73 23.88 11.00
N LEU A 23 -7.33 23.02 11.94
CA LEU A 23 -6.92 21.64 11.64
C LEU A 23 -8.08 20.83 11.03
N GLY A 24 -9.30 20.97 11.56
CA GLY A 24 -10.49 20.25 11.08
C GLY A 24 -10.91 20.71 9.69
N VAL A 25 -10.94 22.02 9.46
CA VAL A 25 -11.21 22.62 8.14
C VAL A 25 -10.14 22.17 7.15
N TRP A 26 -8.86 22.24 7.52
CA TRP A 26 -7.77 21.75 6.68
C TRP A 26 -7.93 20.27 6.34
N THR A 27 -8.27 19.44 7.33
CA THR A 27 -8.50 17.98 7.17
C THR A 27 -9.61 17.72 6.15
N VAL A 28 -10.74 18.42 6.28
CA VAL A 28 -11.88 18.28 5.38
C VAL A 28 -11.53 18.78 3.98
N LEU A 29 -10.93 19.97 3.85
CA LEU A 29 -10.55 20.54 2.57
C LEU A 29 -9.53 19.65 1.84
N TYR A 30 -8.52 19.14 2.56
CA TYR A 30 -7.53 18.22 2.00
C TYR A 30 -8.21 16.92 1.55
N TRP A 31 -9.04 16.30 2.40
CA TRP A 31 -9.76 15.07 2.07
C TRP A 31 -10.68 15.23 0.86
N VAL A 32 -11.41 16.34 0.77
CA VAL A 32 -12.23 16.66 -0.40
C VAL A 32 -11.34 16.86 -1.63
N GLY A 33 -10.25 17.64 -1.51
CA GLY A 33 -9.30 17.88 -2.60
C GLY A 33 -8.74 16.59 -3.20
N ILE A 34 -8.26 15.66 -2.37
CA ILE A 34 -7.77 14.36 -2.85
C ILE A 34 -8.89 13.45 -3.38
N SER A 35 -10.13 13.63 -2.91
CA SER A 35 -11.28 12.83 -3.39
C SER A 35 -11.70 13.22 -4.80
N LEU A 36 -11.39 14.44 -5.23
CA LEU A 36 -11.68 14.97 -6.56
C LEU A 36 -10.61 14.62 -7.60
N THR A 37 -9.46 14.05 -7.22
CA THR A 37 -8.41 13.70 -8.18
C THR A 37 -8.80 12.48 -9.02
N ALA A 38 -8.47 12.49 -10.31
CA ALA A 38 -8.73 11.37 -11.21
C ALA A 38 -7.87 10.14 -10.88
N LYS A 39 -6.64 10.34 -10.40
CA LYS A 39 -5.74 9.28 -9.92
C LYS A 39 -5.60 9.39 -8.39
N LYS A 40 -5.79 8.26 -7.70
CA LYS A 40 -5.76 8.19 -6.23
C LYS A 40 -4.86 7.05 -5.77
N PHE A 41 -3.79 7.41 -5.09
CA PHE A 41 -2.92 6.45 -4.42
C PHE A 41 -3.18 6.51 -2.92
N ASP A 42 -3.11 5.36 -2.25
CA ASP A 42 -3.26 5.26 -0.80
C ASP A 42 -2.31 6.20 -0.02
N ARG A 43 -1.12 6.48 -0.55
CA ARG A 43 -0.15 7.43 0.01
C ARG A 43 -0.65 8.86 0.16
N TYR A 44 -1.68 9.25 -0.59
CA TYR A 44 -2.29 10.57 -0.45
C TYR A 44 -3.04 10.71 0.88
N ALA A 45 -3.32 9.62 1.59
CA ALA A 45 -3.88 9.69 2.94
C ALA A 45 -2.84 10.02 4.02
N LEU A 46 -1.52 9.98 3.74
CA LEU A 46 -0.49 10.22 4.76
C LEU A 46 -0.66 11.56 5.51
N PRO A 47 -0.93 12.69 4.84
CA PRO A 47 -1.10 13.96 5.56
C PRO A 47 -2.36 13.99 6.45
N LEU A 48 -3.35 13.13 6.17
CA LEU A 48 -4.54 12.98 7.01
C LEU A 48 -4.25 12.17 8.29
N ILE A 49 -3.19 11.37 8.35
CA ILE A 49 -2.89 10.56 9.55
C ILE A 49 -2.72 11.46 10.78
N PHE A 50 -2.00 12.57 10.65
CA PHE A 50 -1.75 13.49 11.76
C PHE A 50 -3.05 14.07 12.38
N PRO A 51 -3.90 14.80 11.65
CA PRO A 51 -5.13 15.33 12.24
C PRO A 51 -6.11 14.24 12.68
N LEU A 52 -6.25 13.15 11.92
CA LEU A 52 -7.17 12.08 12.28
C LEU A 52 -6.74 11.40 13.58
N THR A 53 -5.43 11.25 13.82
CA THR A 53 -4.89 10.72 15.08
C THR A 53 -5.13 11.69 16.24
N ALA A 54 -4.92 13.00 16.02
CA ALA A 54 -5.21 14.02 17.02
C ALA A 54 -6.70 14.02 17.43
N PHE A 55 -7.61 14.00 16.46
CA PHE A 55 -9.05 13.91 16.72
C PHE A 55 -9.44 12.59 17.39
N ALA A 56 -8.83 11.47 16.97
CA ALA A 56 -9.05 10.18 17.62
C ALA A 56 -8.61 10.21 19.10
N ALA A 57 -7.45 10.78 19.40
CA ALA A 57 -6.93 10.92 20.76
C ALA A 57 -7.86 11.75 21.65
N LEU A 58 -8.36 12.89 21.13
CA LEU A 58 -9.33 13.73 21.85
C LEU A 58 -10.64 12.98 22.13
N GLY A 59 -11.18 12.27 21.14
CA GLY A 59 -12.37 11.44 21.30
C GLY A 59 -12.21 10.36 22.38
N TRP A 60 -11.04 9.71 22.41
CA TRP A 60 -10.71 8.72 23.45
C TRP A 60 -10.52 9.35 24.83
N TRP A 61 -9.88 10.52 24.91
CA TRP A 61 -9.72 11.24 26.17
C TRP A 61 -11.08 11.57 26.79
N TRP A 62 -12.01 12.14 26.01
CA TRP A 62 -13.36 12.44 26.48
C TRP A 62 -14.15 11.21 26.90
N LEU A 63 -14.06 10.11 26.14
CA LEU A 63 -14.71 8.87 26.53
C LEU A 63 -14.16 8.34 27.87
N GLY A 64 -12.85 8.48 28.09
CA GLY A 64 -12.19 8.15 29.34
C GLY A 64 -12.66 9.00 30.52
N GLU A 65 -12.97 10.28 30.30
CA GLU A 65 -13.57 11.14 31.34
C GLU A 65 -15.02 10.75 31.66
N LYS A 66 -15.79 10.31 30.66
CA LYS A 66 -17.19 9.89 30.85
C LYS A 66 -17.33 8.52 31.51
N LEU A 67 -16.35 7.63 31.34
CA LEU A 67 -16.39 6.25 31.83
C LEU A 67 -15.17 5.92 32.70
N PRO A 68 -14.91 6.64 33.81
CA PRO A 68 -13.67 6.54 34.57
C PRO A 68 -13.43 5.15 35.16
N ARG A 69 -14.49 4.49 35.66
CA ARG A 69 -14.43 3.11 36.18
C ARG A 69 -14.11 2.06 35.11
N ARG A 70 -14.37 2.37 33.84
CA ARG A 70 -14.20 1.46 32.71
C ARG A 70 -12.98 1.81 31.84
N ARG A 71 -12.31 2.92 32.15
CA ARG A 71 -11.24 3.51 31.35
C ARG A 71 -10.12 2.50 31.10
N SER A 72 -9.55 1.91 32.14
CA SER A 72 -8.40 1.01 32.02
C SER A 72 -8.70 -0.18 31.12
N TRP A 73 -9.79 -0.92 31.38
CA TRP A 73 -10.11 -2.10 30.58
C TRP A 73 -10.48 -1.75 29.14
N LEU A 74 -11.18 -0.63 28.90
CA LEU A 74 -11.49 -0.18 27.54
C LEU A 74 -10.22 0.08 26.75
N PHE A 75 -9.27 0.83 27.33
CA PHE A 75 -7.98 1.07 26.68
C PHE A 75 -7.18 -0.22 26.47
N THR A 76 -7.14 -1.12 27.46
CA THR A 76 -6.48 -2.43 27.31
C THR A 76 -7.09 -3.24 26.18
N LEU A 77 -8.42 -3.35 26.12
CA LEU A 77 -9.12 -4.10 25.09
C LEU A 77 -8.88 -3.50 23.70
N LEU A 78 -8.86 -2.17 23.59
CA LEU A 78 -8.60 -1.48 22.32
C LEU A 78 -7.17 -1.68 21.85
N ILE A 79 -6.19 -1.56 22.75
CA ILE A 79 -4.79 -1.83 22.43
C ILE A 79 -4.63 -3.29 22.02
N ALA A 80 -5.22 -4.23 22.77
CA ALA A 80 -5.16 -5.65 22.44
C ALA A 80 -5.81 -5.94 21.08
N ALA A 81 -6.97 -5.35 20.78
CA ALA A 81 -7.63 -5.49 19.49
C ALA A 81 -6.81 -4.89 18.33
N GLN A 82 -6.20 -3.71 18.54
CA GLN A 82 -5.36 -3.07 17.55
C GLN A 82 -4.09 -3.88 17.29
N LEU A 83 -3.45 -4.41 18.34
CA LEU A 83 -2.27 -5.27 18.22
C LEU A 83 -2.62 -6.59 17.52
N ALA A 84 -3.71 -7.25 17.93
CA ALA A 84 -4.16 -8.49 17.29
C ALA A 84 -4.45 -8.30 15.80
N TYR A 85 -5.00 -7.13 15.42
CA TYR A 85 -5.24 -6.78 14.03
C TYR A 85 -3.95 -6.44 13.26
N LEU A 86 -3.00 -5.73 13.87
CA LEU A 86 -1.75 -5.34 13.21
C LEU A 86 -0.72 -6.47 13.14
N LEU A 87 -0.77 -7.45 14.05
CA LEU A 87 0.22 -8.53 14.17
C LEU A 87 0.48 -9.26 12.84
N PRO A 88 -0.55 -9.67 12.08
CA PRO A 88 -0.35 -10.35 10.79
C PRO A 88 0.23 -9.44 9.71
N SER A 89 0.12 -8.11 9.88
CA SER A 89 0.58 -7.11 8.92
C SER A 89 1.94 -6.51 9.31
N LEU A 90 2.56 -6.93 10.42
CA LEU A 90 3.87 -6.42 10.85
C LEU A 90 4.98 -6.51 9.79
N PRO A 91 5.07 -7.60 8.99
CA PRO A 91 6.08 -7.65 7.93
C PRO A 91 5.84 -6.60 6.83
N PHE A 92 4.59 -6.20 6.62
CA PHE A 92 4.18 -5.24 5.58
C PHE A 92 3.13 -4.25 6.15
N PRO A 93 3.53 -3.28 7.00
CA PRO A 93 2.59 -2.44 7.74
C PRO A 93 1.66 -1.61 6.84
N LEU A 94 2.13 -1.26 5.63
CA LEU A 94 1.34 -0.51 4.64
C LEU A 94 0.21 -1.34 4.02
N SER A 95 0.19 -2.66 4.23
CA SER A 95 -0.90 -3.55 3.80
C SER A 95 -2.08 -3.59 4.79
N ALA A 96 -1.97 -2.91 5.94
CA ALA A 96 -3.00 -2.85 6.97
C ALA A 96 -4.03 -1.74 6.68
N TYR A 97 -5.16 -2.10 6.08
CA TYR A 97 -6.28 -1.19 5.81
C TYR A 97 -7.44 -1.37 6.79
N ASN A 98 -8.07 -0.27 7.20
CA ASN A 98 -9.12 -0.25 8.22
C ASN A 98 -10.25 -1.28 7.93
N PRO A 99 -10.43 -2.30 8.79
CA PRO A 99 -11.41 -3.36 8.57
C PRO A 99 -12.86 -2.84 8.61
N LEU A 100 -13.12 -1.76 9.36
CA LEU A 100 -14.44 -1.14 9.42
C LEU A 100 -14.86 -0.47 8.11
N LEU A 101 -13.91 -0.21 7.22
CA LEU A 101 -14.15 0.35 5.89
C LEU A 101 -14.05 -0.71 4.79
N GLY A 102 -14.09 -2.00 5.16
CA GLY A 102 -13.98 -3.13 4.25
C GLY A 102 -12.54 -3.60 4.00
N GLY A 103 -11.56 -3.05 4.72
CA GLY A 103 -10.16 -3.50 4.67
C GLY A 103 -9.49 -3.34 3.31
N ALA A 104 -8.50 -4.19 3.02
CA ALA A 104 -7.71 -4.04 1.80
C ALA A 104 -8.53 -4.35 0.54
N THR A 105 -9.49 -5.27 0.62
CA THR A 105 -10.38 -5.58 -0.50
C THR A 105 -11.19 -4.37 -0.94
N ALA A 106 -11.63 -3.54 0.01
CA ALA A 106 -12.27 -2.27 -0.33
C ALA A 106 -11.23 -1.27 -0.87
N ALA A 107 -10.05 -1.18 -0.26
CA ALA A 107 -8.99 -0.28 -0.71
C ALA A 107 -8.57 -0.54 -2.16
N GLU A 108 -8.33 -1.81 -2.55
CA GLU A 108 -8.02 -2.24 -3.92
C GLU A 108 -9.10 -1.87 -4.94
N ARG A 109 -10.33 -1.62 -4.49
CA ARG A 109 -11.45 -1.24 -5.37
C ARG A 109 -11.54 0.25 -5.61
N VAL A 110 -11.10 1.07 -4.66
CA VAL A 110 -11.32 2.53 -4.67
C VAL A 110 -10.03 3.34 -4.80
N LEU A 111 -8.88 2.71 -4.58
CA LEU A 111 -7.55 3.34 -4.60
C LEU A 111 -6.54 2.41 -5.26
N THR A 112 -5.51 2.99 -5.88
CA THR A 112 -4.34 2.22 -6.27
C THR A 112 -3.51 1.91 -5.01
N VAL A 113 -3.30 0.63 -4.73
CA VAL A 113 -2.61 0.12 -3.54
C VAL A 113 -1.24 -0.44 -3.90
N GLY A 114 -0.37 -0.61 -2.91
CA GLY A 114 0.96 -1.21 -3.06
C GLY A 114 2.04 -0.18 -3.39
N TRP A 115 3.09 -0.14 -2.57
CA TRP A 115 4.18 0.83 -2.64
C TRP A 115 5.44 0.27 -3.31
N GLY A 116 5.34 -0.95 -3.85
CA GLY A 116 6.45 -1.67 -4.46
C GLY A 116 7.13 -2.66 -3.51
N GLU A 117 6.57 -2.95 -2.34
CA GLU A 117 7.07 -4.00 -1.44
C GLU A 117 7.10 -5.35 -2.15
N ALA A 118 6.06 -5.66 -2.93
CA ALA A 118 6.01 -6.86 -3.75
C ALA A 118 7.14 -6.90 -4.80
N ILE A 119 7.62 -5.75 -5.28
CA ILE A 119 8.74 -5.68 -6.24
C ILE A 119 10.05 -5.98 -5.52
N SER A 120 10.28 -5.41 -4.33
CA SER A 120 11.49 -5.68 -3.55
C SER A 120 11.56 -7.13 -3.08
N VAL A 121 10.41 -7.72 -2.70
CA VAL A 121 10.30 -9.15 -2.39
C VAL A 121 10.53 -10.00 -3.64
N ALA A 122 10.02 -9.59 -4.80
CA ALA A 122 10.28 -10.28 -6.08
C ALA A 122 11.77 -10.29 -6.42
N GLY A 123 12.43 -9.13 -6.31
CA GLY A 123 13.86 -9.01 -6.54
C GLY A 123 14.66 -9.93 -5.61
N SER A 124 14.34 -9.89 -4.31
CA SER A 124 15.01 -10.75 -3.31
C SER A 124 14.79 -12.24 -3.57
N TRP A 125 13.58 -12.62 -4.01
CA TRP A 125 13.28 -14.00 -4.36
C TRP A 125 14.02 -14.46 -5.63
N LEU A 126 14.11 -13.59 -6.64
CA LEU A 126 14.90 -13.84 -7.85
C LEU A 126 16.38 -13.96 -7.52
N ALA A 127 16.92 -13.09 -6.66
CA ALA A 127 18.31 -13.12 -6.21
C ALA A 127 18.72 -14.46 -5.56
N ALA A 128 17.76 -15.20 -5.01
CA ALA A 128 17.98 -16.52 -4.42
C ALA A 128 18.01 -17.65 -5.47
N GLN A 129 17.63 -17.39 -6.73
CA GLN A 129 17.66 -18.38 -7.80
C GLN A 129 19.06 -18.48 -8.43
N PRO A 130 19.48 -19.65 -8.93
CA PRO A 130 20.78 -19.81 -9.57
C PRO A 130 20.82 -19.09 -10.92
N GLY A 131 21.94 -18.42 -11.22
CA GLY A 131 22.22 -17.86 -12.55
C GLY A 131 21.52 -16.55 -12.91
N VAL A 132 20.82 -15.91 -11.97
CA VAL A 132 20.07 -14.65 -12.25
C VAL A 132 20.93 -13.40 -12.43
N GLY A 133 22.22 -13.45 -12.08
CA GLY A 133 23.11 -12.28 -12.14
C GLY A 133 23.35 -11.76 -13.55
N GLU A 134 23.19 -12.60 -14.57
CA GLU A 134 23.31 -12.22 -15.99
C GLU A 134 21.94 -12.02 -16.67
N GLN A 135 20.85 -12.17 -15.91
CA GLN A 135 19.49 -12.12 -16.42
C GLN A 135 18.89 -10.72 -16.26
N THR A 136 17.84 -10.47 -17.03
CA THR A 136 17.13 -9.19 -17.05
C THR A 136 15.76 -9.32 -16.39
N ALA A 137 15.33 -8.28 -15.69
CA ALA A 137 14.02 -8.23 -15.08
C ALA A 137 13.38 -6.85 -15.24
N VAL A 138 12.05 -6.83 -15.41
CA VAL A 138 11.26 -5.62 -15.52
C VAL A 138 10.15 -5.58 -14.48
N SER A 139 9.85 -4.39 -13.96
CA SER A 139 8.72 -4.14 -13.07
C SER A 139 8.19 -2.73 -13.27
N GLY A 140 6.99 -2.46 -12.76
CA GLY A 140 6.38 -1.11 -12.84
C GLY A 140 7.15 -0.01 -12.10
N PHE A 141 8.05 -0.37 -11.18
CA PHE A 141 8.94 0.57 -10.49
C PHE A 141 10.37 0.01 -10.47
N PRO A 142 11.17 0.24 -11.54
CA PRO A 142 12.55 -0.25 -11.63
C PRO A 142 13.41 0.10 -10.41
N THR A 143 13.22 1.29 -9.86
CA THR A 143 13.93 1.79 -8.67
C THR A 143 13.71 0.94 -7.42
N ASN A 144 12.58 0.22 -7.34
CA ASN A 144 12.26 -0.66 -6.22
C ASN A 144 12.75 -2.09 -6.42
N LEU A 145 13.14 -2.44 -7.66
CA LEU A 145 13.68 -3.75 -8.03
C LEU A 145 15.20 -3.77 -7.97
N ALA A 146 15.84 -2.76 -8.57
CA ALA A 146 17.29 -2.72 -8.77
C ALA A 146 18.14 -2.99 -7.52
N PRO A 147 17.78 -2.52 -6.30
CA PRO A 147 18.58 -2.81 -5.10
C PRO A 147 18.51 -4.28 -4.65
N PHE A 148 17.52 -5.04 -5.09
CA PHE A 148 17.23 -6.39 -4.61
C PHE A 148 17.46 -7.47 -5.67
N PHE A 149 17.61 -7.09 -6.94
CA PHE A 149 17.85 -7.99 -8.06
C PHE A 149 19.29 -7.84 -8.56
N PRO A 150 20.13 -8.91 -8.53
CA PRO A 150 21.54 -8.81 -8.90
C PRO A 150 21.77 -8.68 -10.42
N GLY A 151 20.78 -8.99 -11.24
CA GLY A 151 20.84 -8.85 -12.69
C GLY A 151 20.48 -7.45 -13.19
N GLN A 152 20.26 -7.32 -14.51
CA GLN A 152 19.94 -6.03 -15.12
C GLN A 152 18.46 -5.70 -14.98
N THR A 153 18.15 -4.54 -14.39
CA THR A 153 16.77 -4.03 -14.36
C THR A 153 16.47 -3.21 -15.61
N LEU A 154 15.47 -3.63 -16.40
CA LEU A 154 15.01 -2.92 -17.58
C LEU A 154 13.91 -1.91 -17.24
N LEU A 155 13.74 -0.92 -18.12
CA LEU A 155 12.65 0.05 -18.00
C LEU A 155 11.32 -0.58 -18.46
N PRO A 156 10.19 -0.26 -17.80
CA PRO A 156 8.88 -0.76 -18.20
C PRO A 156 8.45 -0.19 -19.55
N GLY A 157 7.71 -0.99 -20.32
CA GLY A 157 7.29 -0.70 -21.69
C GLY A 157 7.36 -1.97 -22.55
N SER A 158 6.73 -1.97 -23.73
CA SER A 158 6.68 -3.15 -24.60
C SER A 158 8.08 -3.69 -24.92
N ASP A 159 9.02 -2.81 -25.27
CA ASP A 159 10.39 -3.20 -25.56
C ASP A 159 11.09 -3.84 -24.35
N GLY A 160 10.91 -3.29 -23.16
CA GLY A 160 11.55 -3.80 -21.93
C GLY A 160 10.93 -5.12 -21.45
N GLU A 161 9.63 -5.30 -21.64
CA GLU A 161 8.93 -6.54 -21.30
C GLU A 161 9.27 -7.69 -22.26
N GLU A 162 9.38 -7.43 -23.56
CA GLU A 162 9.76 -8.45 -24.54
C GLU A 162 11.23 -8.90 -24.39
N GLN A 163 12.10 -8.02 -23.90
CA GLN A 163 13.53 -8.29 -23.69
C GLN A 163 13.85 -8.92 -22.33
N ALA A 164 12.95 -8.79 -21.35
CA ALA A 164 13.21 -9.23 -19.99
C ALA A 164 13.10 -10.76 -19.85
N ASP A 165 14.04 -11.39 -19.15
CA ASP A 165 13.91 -12.80 -18.73
C ASP A 165 12.78 -12.95 -17.69
N TYR A 166 12.56 -11.93 -16.86
CA TYR A 166 11.51 -11.91 -15.84
C TYR A 166 10.62 -10.66 -15.90
N ILE A 167 9.31 -10.88 -15.85
CA ILE A 167 8.30 -9.82 -15.76
C ILE A 167 7.64 -9.88 -14.38
N ILE A 168 7.75 -8.79 -13.63
CA ILE A 168 7.14 -8.68 -12.29
C ILE A 168 5.92 -7.77 -12.40
N ARG A 169 4.74 -8.36 -12.19
CA ARG A 169 3.47 -7.65 -12.09
C ARG A 169 3.03 -7.56 -10.64
N THR A 170 2.36 -6.48 -10.28
CA THR A 170 1.85 -6.20 -8.94
C THR A 170 0.41 -5.75 -9.01
N VAL A 171 -0.32 -5.84 -7.90
CA VAL A 171 -1.69 -5.28 -7.83
C VAL A 171 -1.70 -3.81 -8.28
N ASN A 172 -0.68 -3.03 -7.88
CA ASN A 172 -0.52 -1.64 -8.29
C ASN A 172 -0.46 -1.45 -9.82
N THR A 173 0.38 -2.23 -10.50
CA THR A 173 0.53 -2.13 -11.97
C THR A 173 -0.74 -2.54 -12.69
N LEU A 174 -1.38 -3.63 -12.26
CA LEU A 174 -2.67 -4.07 -12.82
C LEU A 174 -3.78 -3.02 -12.66
N GLN A 175 -3.84 -2.35 -11.50
CA GLN A 175 -4.81 -1.28 -11.26
C GLN A 175 -4.58 -0.06 -12.15
N LEU A 176 -3.33 0.24 -12.51
CA LEU A 176 -2.98 1.38 -13.38
C LEU A 176 -3.23 1.09 -14.86
N GLU A 177 -3.19 -0.17 -15.28
CA GLU A 177 -3.39 -0.62 -16.67
C GLU A 177 -4.86 -0.88 -17.02
N ASN A 178 -5.80 -0.38 -16.21
CA ASN A 178 -7.25 -0.49 -16.40
C ASN A 178 -7.83 -1.93 -16.43
N GLY A 179 -7.06 -2.94 -16.04
CA GLY A 179 -7.50 -4.33 -15.97
C GLY A 179 -7.10 -4.98 -14.65
N ARG A 180 -8.08 -5.32 -13.79
CA ARG A 180 -7.82 -6.21 -12.64
C ARG A 180 -7.45 -7.64 -13.06
N SER A 181 -7.54 -7.93 -14.36
CA SER A 181 -7.16 -9.18 -14.99
C SER A 181 -6.10 -8.87 -16.03
N TRP A 182 -4.89 -9.34 -15.77
CA TRP A 182 -3.87 -9.49 -16.80
C TRP A 182 -3.90 -10.94 -17.27
N GLN A 183 -4.03 -11.13 -18.57
CA GLN A 183 -3.90 -12.43 -19.19
C GLN A 183 -2.47 -12.55 -19.70
N PRO A 184 -1.62 -13.38 -19.07
CA PRO A 184 -0.27 -13.60 -19.57
C PRO A 184 -0.33 -14.03 -21.04
N PRO A 185 0.48 -13.44 -21.93
CA PRO A 185 0.68 -14.04 -23.25
C PRO A 185 1.26 -15.45 -23.11
N GLY A 186 1.05 -16.32 -24.10
CA GLY A 186 1.60 -17.69 -24.07
C GLY A 186 3.14 -17.76 -24.04
N SER A 187 3.82 -16.63 -24.23
CA SER A 187 5.28 -16.49 -24.16
C SER A 187 5.82 -16.35 -22.73
N VAL A 188 4.95 -16.29 -21.71
CA VAL A 188 5.36 -16.18 -20.31
C VAL A 188 4.74 -17.26 -19.43
N GLU A 189 5.49 -17.70 -18.42
CA GLU A 189 5.07 -18.70 -17.45
C GLU A 189 5.07 -18.10 -16.03
N LEU A 190 4.01 -18.32 -15.25
CA LEU A 190 3.97 -17.91 -13.84
C LEU A 190 4.86 -18.84 -13.01
N ILE A 191 5.95 -18.30 -12.44
CA ILE A 191 6.89 -19.08 -11.62
C ILE A 191 6.72 -18.83 -10.12
N HIS A 192 6.18 -17.69 -9.72
CA HIS A 192 5.98 -17.39 -8.29
C HIS A 192 4.88 -16.34 -8.04
N THR A 193 4.15 -16.52 -6.94
CA THR A 193 3.13 -15.57 -6.45
C THR A 193 3.52 -15.05 -5.07
N ILE A 194 3.59 -13.72 -4.96
CA ILE A 194 3.93 -13.00 -3.72
C ILE A 194 2.64 -12.70 -2.97
N ARG A 195 2.62 -13.07 -1.68
CA ARG A 195 1.44 -12.90 -0.82
C ARG A 195 1.75 -12.15 0.47
N PHE A 196 0.91 -11.17 0.82
CA PHE A 196 0.92 -10.49 2.12
C PHE A 196 -0.42 -10.69 2.82
N GLY A 197 -0.41 -11.14 4.09
CA GLY A 197 -1.63 -11.35 4.87
C GLY A 197 -2.64 -12.30 4.20
N GLY A 198 -2.16 -13.31 3.46
CA GLY A 198 -2.99 -14.26 2.73
C GLY A 198 -3.56 -13.76 1.39
N ARG A 199 -3.20 -12.56 0.94
CA ARG A 199 -3.63 -11.98 -0.34
C ARG A 199 -2.50 -11.93 -1.34
N GLU A 200 -2.82 -12.13 -2.61
CA GLU A 200 -1.87 -11.96 -3.72
C GLU A 200 -1.57 -10.47 -3.92
N GLN A 201 -0.28 -10.16 -4.08
CA GLN A 201 0.22 -8.78 -4.15
C GLN A 201 1.15 -8.56 -5.34
N GLY A 202 1.77 -9.64 -5.82
CA GLY A 202 2.54 -9.64 -7.05
C GLY A 202 2.75 -11.03 -7.59
N TRP A 203 3.18 -11.08 -8.84
CA TRP A 203 3.39 -12.29 -9.61
C TRP A 203 4.68 -12.12 -10.40
N ILE A 204 5.49 -13.17 -10.42
CA ILE A 204 6.75 -13.25 -11.15
C ILE A 204 6.54 -14.19 -12.31
N TYR A 205 6.72 -13.67 -13.52
CA TYR A 205 6.63 -14.42 -14.75
C TYR A 205 8.00 -14.59 -15.36
N ARG A 206 8.26 -15.76 -15.94
CA ARG A 206 9.45 -16.03 -16.74
C ARG A 206 9.08 -15.94 -18.21
N GLN A 207 9.87 -15.19 -18.97
CA GLN A 207 9.78 -15.17 -20.43
C GLN A 207 10.40 -16.45 -21.00
N LEU A 208 9.65 -17.16 -21.85
CA LEU A 208 10.11 -18.41 -22.48
C LEU A 208 11.07 -18.15 -23.64
N ASP A 209 10.86 -17.05 -24.37
CA ASP A 209 11.69 -16.63 -25.50
C ASP A 209 11.85 -15.09 -25.46
N PRO A 210 12.86 -14.56 -24.72
CA PRO A 210 13.11 -13.13 -24.65
C PRO A 210 13.81 -12.63 -25.93
N VAL A 211 13.31 -11.52 -26.48
CA VAL A 211 13.86 -10.91 -27.69
C VAL A 211 15.22 -10.29 -27.36
N ARG A 212 16.32 -10.97 -27.70
CA ARG A 212 17.66 -10.39 -27.55
C ARG A 212 17.97 -9.48 -28.73
N ARG A 213 17.81 -8.16 -28.58
CA ARG A 213 18.37 -7.22 -29.55
C ARG A 213 19.86 -7.10 -29.27
N GLU A 214 20.70 -7.54 -30.22
CA GLU A 214 22.11 -7.18 -30.22
C GLU A 214 22.18 -5.65 -30.28
N THR A 215 22.72 -5.04 -29.23
CA THR A 215 23.08 -3.63 -29.26
C THR A 215 24.15 -3.50 -30.35
N ALA A 216 23.74 -3.06 -31.55
CA ALA A 216 24.68 -2.62 -32.56
C ALA A 216 25.41 -1.41 -31.98
N VAL A 217 26.57 -1.67 -31.39
CA VAL A 217 27.52 -0.64 -30.98
C VAL A 217 28.10 -0.06 -32.27
N THR A 218 27.57 1.08 -32.70
CA THR A 218 28.22 2.00 -33.64
C THR A 218 28.71 3.22 -32.89
#